data_AF-A0A8H7T5Q4-F1
#
_entry.id   AF-A0A8H7T5Q4-F1
#
_cell.length_a   1.000
_cell.length_b   1.000
_cell.length_c   1.000
_cell.angle_alpha   90.00
_cell.angle_beta   90.00
_cell.angle_gamma   90.00
#
_symmetry.space_group_name_H-M   'P 1'
#
loop_
_entity.id
_entity.type
_entity.pdbx_description
1 polymer ?
#
loop_
_entity_poly.entity_id
_entity_poly.type
_entity_poly.pdbx_seq_one_letter_code
_entity_poly.pdbx_strand_id
1 'polypeptide(L)'
;MPALNILDMDESEGVCDIHRDMKLLFAASGDIRDVVRFITEGLPDGYDGRCTVVINVINFMVVARNAILLFLALSLEPEEAVTLLIHIWYSALLAPAMIDTLCQVALGRIAEVCEKIKYKPSTSLQAKNLSFGERSLRLVLKKHQWDELKDYFDVPRDLT
;
A
#
# COMPACT_ATOMS: atom_id res chain seq x y z
N MET A 1 -0.93 -15.24 -15.36
CA MET A 1 -2.26 -14.80 -15.84
C MET A 1 -2.18 -13.30 -16.08
N PRO A 2 -2.73 -12.78 -17.19
CA PRO A 2 -2.92 -11.34 -17.32
C PRO A 2 -3.93 -10.86 -16.27
N ALA A 3 -3.79 -9.61 -15.88
CA ALA A 3 -4.69 -8.96 -14.96
C ALA A 3 -6.08 -8.83 -15.62
N LEU A 4 -7.13 -9.34 -14.98
CA LEU A 4 -8.51 -9.24 -15.50
C LEU A 4 -9.06 -7.84 -15.20
N ASN A 5 -9.67 -7.16 -16.17
CA ASN A 5 -10.33 -5.89 -15.90
C ASN A 5 -11.50 -6.09 -14.93
N ILE A 6 -11.32 -5.64 -13.69
CA ILE A 6 -12.32 -5.79 -12.61
C ILE A 6 -13.32 -4.62 -12.65
N LEU A 7 -12.98 -3.51 -13.32
CA LEU A 7 -13.80 -2.33 -13.43
C LEU A 7 -13.95 -1.94 -14.90
N ASP A 8 -15.09 -2.27 -15.48
CA ASP A 8 -15.50 -1.81 -16.80
C ASP A 8 -16.87 -1.12 -16.69
N MET A 9 -16.82 0.15 -16.29
CA MET A 9 -18.03 0.94 -16.08
C MET A 9 -18.71 1.39 -17.37
N ASP A 10 -17.94 1.50 -18.44
CA ASP A 10 -18.44 1.92 -19.75
C ASP A 10 -19.19 0.78 -20.45
N GLU A 11 -18.77 -0.48 -20.26
CA GLU A 11 -19.40 -1.62 -20.93
C GLU A 11 -20.29 -2.49 -20.03
N SER A 12 -20.04 -2.59 -18.71
CA SER A 12 -20.59 -3.69 -17.89
C SER A 12 -21.31 -3.30 -16.58
N GLU A 13 -20.96 -2.19 -15.92
CA GLU A 13 -21.53 -1.82 -14.60
C GLU A 13 -22.72 -0.83 -14.69
N GLY A 14 -23.00 -0.29 -15.88
CA GLY A 14 -24.08 0.67 -16.12
C GLY A 14 -23.65 2.13 -15.94
N VAL A 15 -24.24 3.01 -16.75
CA VAL A 15 -23.88 4.44 -16.90
C VAL A 15 -23.75 5.18 -15.56
N CYS A 16 -22.53 5.69 -15.31
CA CYS A 16 -22.10 6.89 -14.58
C CYS A 16 -22.86 7.31 -13.30
N ASP A 17 -23.03 6.43 -12.31
CA ASP A 17 -23.21 6.92 -10.93
C ASP A 17 -21.84 7.20 -10.30
N ILE A 18 -21.25 8.34 -10.69
CA ILE A 18 -19.95 8.83 -10.21
C ILE A 18 -19.91 9.06 -8.69
N HIS A 19 -21.10 9.13 -8.07
CA HIS A 19 -21.29 9.37 -6.64
C HIS A 19 -21.36 8.09 -5.81
N ARG A 20 -21.46 6.92 -6.45
CA ARG A 20 -21.61 5.64 -5.76
C ARG A 20 -20.31 5.21 -5.09
N ASP A 21 -20.39 4.84 -3.82
CA ASP A 21 -19.27 4.18 -3.13
C ASP A 21 -18.94 2.82 -3.75
N MET A 22 -17.67 2.63 -4.11
CA MET A 22 -17.16 1.39 -4.70
C MET A 22 -16.36 0.56 -3.70
N LYS A 23 -16.47 -0.77 -3.83
CA LYS A 23 -15.72 -1.74 -3.02
C LYS A 23 -15.10 -2.79 -3.91
N LEU A 24 -13.78 -2.73 -4.08
CA LEU A 24 -13.01 -3.58 -4.99
C LEU A 24 -12.22 -4.61 -4.18
N LEU A 25 -12.34 -5.87 -4.57
CA LEU A 25 -11.56 -6.96 -3.98
C LEU A 25 -10.57 -7.51 -5.00
N PHE A 26 -9.29 -7.33 -4.72
CA PHE A 26 -8.18 -7.91 -5.45
C PHE A 26 -7.68 -9.15 -4.69
N ALA A 27 -8.37 -10.28 -4.89
CA ALA A 27 -8.02 -11.55 -4.27
C ALA A 27 -6.81 -12.18 -5.00
N ALA A 28 -5.77 -12.52 -4.25
CA ALA A 28 -4.52 -13.08 -4.77
C ALA A 28 -3.81 -12.19 -5.82
N SER A 29 -4.13 -10.89 -5.88
CA SER A 29 -3.39 -9.94 -6.70
C SER A 29 -2.21 -9.37 -5.90
N GLY A 30 -1.01 -9.80 -6.27
CA GLY A 30 0.20 -9.41 -5.56
C GLY A 30 0.73 -8.03 -5.95
N ASP A 31 0.46 -7.56 -7.16
CA ASP A 31 1.11 -6.37 -7.69
C ASP A 31 0.23 -5.13 -7.57
N ILE A 32 0.68 -4.16 -6.79
CA ILE A 32 -0.04 -2.90 -6.62
C ILE A 32 -0.08 -2.08 -7.92
N ARG A 33 0.83 -2.30 -8.87
CA ARG A 33 0.81 -1.63 -10.18
C ARG A 33 -0.44 -2.00 -10.97
N ASP A 34 -0.86 -3.26 -10.88
CA ASP A 34 -2.08 -3.72 -11.52
C ASP A 34 -3.30 -3.10 -10.84
N VAL A 35 -3.31 -3.07 -9.50
CA VAL A 35 -4.38 -2.43 -8.72
C VAL A 35 -4.52 -0.95 -9.07
N VAL A 36 -3.41 -0.20 -9.09
CA VAL A 36 -3.41 1.22 -9.46
C VAL A 36 -3.93 1.40 -10.87
N ARG A 37 -3.44 0.61 -11.83
CA ARG A 37 -3.90 0.67 -13.22
C ARG A 37 -5.41 0.49 -13.33
N PHE A 38 -5.98 -0.54 -12.68
CA PHE A 38 -7.42 -0.77 -12.74
C PHE A 38 -8.24 0.35 -12.13
N ILE A 39 -7.75 0.95 -11.04
CA ILE A 39 -8.45 2.07 -10.42
C ILE A 39 -8.39 3.29 -11.35
N THR A 40 -7.24 3.57 -11.97
CA THR A 40 -7.08 4.75 -12.82
C THR A 40 -7.74 4.62 -14.19
N GLU A 41 -7.77 3.41 -14.76
CA GLU A 41 -8.38 3.15 -16.08
C GLU A 41 -9.88 2.81 -15.96
N GLY A 42 -10.31 2.23 -14.84
CA GLY A 42 -11.68 1.74 -14.67
C GLY A 42 -12.63 2.69 -13.95
N LEU A 43 -12.12 3.72 -13.25
CA LEU A 43 -12.98 4.75 -12.66
C LEU A 43 -13.27 5.85 -13.69
N PRO A 44 -14.53 6.28 -13.85
CA PRO A 44 -14.91 7.32 -14.79
C PRO A 44 -14.37 8.68 -14.37
N ASP A 45 -14.15 9.55 -15.35
CA ASP A 45 -13.78 10.93 -15.10
C ASP A 45 -14.81 11.63 -14.20
N GLY A 46 -14.33 12.32 -13.17
CA GLY A 46 -15.17 13.03 -12.21
C GLY A 46 -15.78 12.16 -11.09
N TYR A 47 -15.36 10.90 -10.95
CA TYR A 47 -15.72 10.07 -9.79
C TYR A 47 -15.40 10.77 -8.46
N ASP A 48 -16.43 10.95 -7.63
CA ASP A 48 -16.34 11.60 -6.30
C ASP A 48 -16.83 10.69 -5.15
N GLY A 49 -17.31 9.48 -5.48
CA GLY A 49 -17.68 8.47 -4.50
C GLY A 49 -16.49 7.92 -3.70
N ARG A 50 -16.74 7.23 -2.58
CA ARG A 50 -15.67 6.59 -1.80
C ARG A 50 -15.26 5.26 -2.41
N CYS A 51 -14.04 5.17 -2.92
CA CYS A 51 -13.46 3.90 -3.37
C CYS A 51 -12.75 3.16 -2.21
N THR A 52 -13.18 1.94 -1.91
CA THR A 52 -12.55 1.04 -0.94
C THR A 52 -11.88 -0.11 -1.68
N VAL A 53 -10.58 -0.29 -1.48
CA VAL A 53 -9.80 -1.33 -2.14
C VAL A 53 -9.29 -2.33 -1.10
N VAL A 54 -9.54 -3.62 -1.33
CA VAL A 54 -9.06 -4.72 -0.48
C VAL A 54 -8.13 -5.60 -1.30
N ILE A 55 -6.87 -5.66 -0.89
CA ILE A 55 -5.85 -6.51 -1.50
C ILE A 55 -5.57 -7.68 -0.56
N ASN A 56 -5.80 -8.91 -1.01
CA ASN A 56 -5.57 -10.11 -0.21
C ASN A 56 -4.43 -10.94 -0.80
N VAL A 57 -3.29 -10.99 -0.12
CA VAL A 57 -2.08 -11.69 -0.57
C VAL A 57 -1.52 -12.55 0.55
N ILE A 58 -1.15 -13.79 0.21
CA ILE A 58 -0.60 -14.77 1.17
C ILE A 58 0.89 -14.48 1.46
N ASN A 59 1.63 -14.02 0.46
CA ASN A 59 3.07 -13.78 0.58
C ASN A 59 3.35 -12.46 1.32
N PHE A 60 3.97 -12.57 2.50
CA PHE A 60 4.31 -11.42 3.34
C PHE A 60 5.24 -10.42 2.67
N MET A 61 6.28 -10.87 1.95
CA MET A 61 7.22 -9.98 1.24
C MET A 61 6.47 -9.04 0.29
N VAL A 62 5.46 -9.56 -0.39
CA VAL A 62 4.62 -8.80 -1.32
C VAL A 62 3.73 -7.82 -0.57
N VAL A 63 3.12 -8.24 0.54
CA VAL A 63 2.32 -7.35 1.40
C VAL A 63 3.18 -6.22 1.97
N ALA A 64 4.39 -6.52 2.44
CA ALA A 64 5.32 -5.56 2.99
C ALA A 64 5.75 -4.52 1.94
N ARG A 65 6.13 -4.96 0.74
CA ARG A 65 6.45 -4.04 -0.38
C ARG A 65 5.26 -3.16 -0.72
N ASN A 66 4.06 -3.73 -0.85
CA ASN A 66 2.86 -2.96 -1.17
C ASN A 66 2.51 -1.95 -0.05
N ALA A 67 2.69 -2.33 1.22
CA ALA A 67 2.49 -1.43 2.34
C ALA A 67 3.47 -0.25 2.28
N ILE A 68 4.75 -0.49 2.01
CA ILE A 68 5.77 0.55 1.85
C ILE A 68 5.41 1.53 0.73
N LEU A 69 5.03 1.01 -0.44
CA LEU A 69 4.60 1.83 -1.57
C LEU A 69 3.37 2.67 -1.22
N LEU A 70 2.39 2.10 -0.51
CA LEU A 70 1.20 2.83 -0.05
C LEU A 70 1.53 3.89 1.00
N PHE A 71 2.47 3.64 1.91
CA PHE A 71 2.91 4.64 2.88
C PHE A 71 3.45 5.89 2.17
N LEU A 72 4.29 5.70 1.15
CA LEU A 72 4.83 6.79 0.33
C LEU A 72 3.73 7.52 -0.44
N ALA A 73 2.93 6.77 -1.21
CA ALA A 73 1.87 7.34 -2.05
C ALA A 73 0.80 8.10 -1.25
N LEU A 74 0.55 7.71 0.00
CA LEU A 74 -0.45 8.36 0.86
C LEU A 74 0.13 9.53 1.68
N SER A 75 1.46 9.65 1.81
CA SER A 75 2.08 10.65 2.68
C SER A 75 2.80 11.78 1.95
N LEU A 76 3.19 11.57 0.70
CA LEU A 76 3.97 12.53 -0.09
C LEU A 76 3.13 13.16 -1.19
N GLU A 77 3.59 14.30 -1.70
CA GLU A 77 3.03 14.90 -2.91
C GLU A 77 3.28 13.98 -4.12
N PRO A 78 2.37 13.97 -5.12
CA PRO A 78 2.43 13.02 -6.23
C PRO A 78 3.78 12.98 -6.95
N GLU A 79 4.39 14.14 -7.20
CA GLU A 79 5.66 14.26 -7.92
C GLU A 79 6.81 13.56 -7.17
N GLU A 80 6.89 13.78 -5.85
CA GLU A 80 7.91 13.15 -5.01
C GLU A 80 7.64 11.65 -4.82
N ALA A 81 6.37 11.29 -4.58
CA ALA A 81 5.94 9.91 -4.41
C ALA A 81 6.30 9.08 -5.65
N VAL A 82 5.94 9.54 -6.85
CA VAL A 82 6.17 8.80 -8.10
C VAL A 82 7.65 8.51 -8.32
N THR A 83 8.54 9.47 -8.06
CA THR A 83 9.99 9.24 -8.15
C THR A 83 10.44 8.09 -7.24
N LEU A 84 10.03 8.12 -5.96
CA LEU A 84 10.41 7.07 -5.00
C LEU A 84 9.80 5.70 -5.35
N LEU A 85 8.53 5.66 -5.76
CA LEU A 85 7.85 4.41 -6.17
C LEU A 85 8.59 3.73 -7.33
N ILE A 86 8.98 4.50 -8.36
CA ILE A 86 9.73 3.98 -9.51
C ILE A 86 11.08 3.42 -9.06
N HIS A 87 11.80 4.12 -8.18
CA HIS A 87 13.08 3.63 -7.68
C HIS A 87 12.94 2.34 -6.88
N ILE A 88 11.92 2.23 -6.02
CA ILE A 88 11.64 1.01 -5.25
C ILE A 88 11.27 -0.18 -6.17
N TRP A 89 10.64 0.07 -7.32
CA TRP A 89 10.28 -1.01 -8.25
C TRP A 89 11.44 -1.50 -9.09
N TYR A 90 12.31 -0.61 -9.56
CA TYR A 90 13.22 -0.93 -10.67
C TYR A 90 14.70 -0.76 -10.34
N SER A 91 15.04 -0.07 -9.24
CA SER A 91 16.44 0.13 -8.88
C SER A 91 16.96 -1.05 -8.07
N ALA A 92 18.20 -1.45 -8.34
CA ALA A 92 18.89 -2.44 -7.51
C ALA A 92 19.33 -1.85 -6.16
N LEU A 93 19.54 -0.53 -6.10
CA LEU A 93 20.02 0.23 -4.95
C LEU A 93 19.26 1.56 -4.87
N LEU A 94 19.01 2.04 -3.64
CA LEU A 94 18.37 3.33 -3.37
C LEU A 94 19.41 4.32 -2.87
N ALA A 95 19.32 5.58 -3.30
CA ALA A 95 20.18 6.63 -2.77
C ALA A 95 19.89 6.85 -1.28
N PRO A 96 20.89 7.19 -0.44
CA PRO A 96 20.70 7.41 0.99
C PRO A 96 19.56 8.38 1.33
N ALA A 97 19.43 9.47 0.59
CA ALA A 97 18.34 10.44 0.77
C ALA A 97 16.95 9.82 0.56
N MET A 98 16.81 8.86 -0.36
CA MET A 98 15.54 8.15 -0.57
C MET A 98 15.22 7.20 0.58
N ILE A 99 16.25 6.58 1.16
CA ILE A 99 16.12 5.72 2.35
C ILE A 99 15.70 6.57 3.55
N ASP A 100 16.29 7.74 3.73
CA ASP A 100 15.93 8.68 4.80
C ASP A 100 14.46 9.09 4.68
N THR A 101 14.00 9.49 3.49
CA THR A 101 12.58 9.83 3.25
C THR A 101 11.67 8.63 3.53
N LEU A 102 12.05 7.43 3.06
CA LEU A 102 11.30 6.21 3.29
C LEU A 102 11.14 5.91 4.79
N CYS A 103 12.22 6.02 5.57
CA CYS A 103 12.21 5.87 7.01
C CYS A 103 11.33 6.93 7.68
N GLN A 104 11.46 8.20 7.30
CA GLN A 104 10.63 9.28 7.87
C GLN A 104 9.13 9.04 7.65
N VAL A 105 8.75 8.57 6.46
CA VAL A 105 7.34 8.37 6.09
C VAL A 105 6.73 7.12 6.75
N ALA A 106 7.42 5.98 6.70
CA ALA A 106 6.85 4.70 7.06
C ALA A 106 7.29 4.21 8.46
N LEU A 107 8.58 4.33 8.80
CA LEU A 107 9.13 3.69 10.00
C LEU A 107 8.49 4.22 11.28
N GLY A 108 8.27 5.53 11.40
CA GLY A 108 7.67 6.12 12.60
C GLY A 108 6.28 5.54 12.90
N ARG A 109 5.45 5.37 11.87
CA ARG A 109 4.09 4.82 11.99
C ARG A 109 4.11 3.32 12.30
N ILE A 110 4.99 2.58 11.65
CA ILE A 110 5.17 1.14 11.90
C ILE A 110 5.67 0.91 13.33
N ALA A 111 6.67 1.67 13.76
CA ALA A 111 7.23 1.58 15.11
C ALA A 111 6.18 1.88 16.19
N GLU A 112 5.33 2.88 15.98
CA GLU A 112 4.21 3.19 16.88
C GLU A 112 3.24 2.00 16.99
N VAL A 113 2.93 1.35 15.87
CA VAL A 113 2.11 0.13 15.86
C VAL A 113 2.79 -0.99 16.65
N CYS A 114 4.07 -1.27 16.38
CA CYS A 114 4.85 -2.30 17.07
C CYS A 114 4.84 -2.08 18.58
N GLU A 115 5.04 -0.84 19.05
CA GLU A 115 4.98 -0.50 20.47
C GLU A 115 3.59 -0.78 21.08
N LYS A 116 2.51 -0.46 20.37
CA LYS A 116 1.13 -0.73 20.83
C LYS A 116 0.81 -2.22 20.92
N ILE A 117 1.48 -3.07 20.14
CA ILE A 117 1.22 -4.52 20.09
C ILE A 117 2.33 -5.36 20.73
N LYS A 118 3.33 -4.75 21.37
CA LYS A 118 4.55 -5.45 21.84
C LYS A 118 4.29 -6.65 22.76
N TYR A 119 3.23 -6.58 23.58
CA TYR A 119 2.84 -7.65 24.50
C TYR A 119 1.83 -8.66 23.92
N LYS A 120 1.46 -8.52 22.64
CA LYS A 120 0.54 -9.46 21.99
C LYS A 120 1.29 -10.73 21.55
N PRO A 121 0.60 -11.89 21.50
CA PRO A 121 1.21 -13.13 21.01
C PRO A 121 1.75 -12.97 19.59
N SER A 122 2.92 -13.56 19.31
CA SER A 122 3.58 -13.47 18.00
C SER A 122 2.66 -13.84 16.82
N THR A 123 1.81 -14.86 16.97
CA THR A 123 0.91 -15.35 15.92
C THR A 123 -0.41 -14.60 15.84
N SER A 124 -0.70 -13.69 16.77
CA SER A 124 -1.97 -12.96 16.81
C SER A 124 -2.09 -11.99 15.64
N LEU A 125 -3.24 -12.01 14.97
CA LEU A 125 -3.56 -11.04 13.91
C LEU A 125 -3.83 -9.67 14.51
N GLN A 126 -3.19 -8.65 13.94
CA GLN A 126 -3.27 -7.25 14.34
C GLN A 126 -3.72 -6.43 13.13
N ALA A 127 -4.98 -5.97 13.17
CA ALA A 127 -5.52 -5.04 12.18
C ALA A 127 -5.34 -3.61 12.68
N LYS A 128 -4.69 -2.75 11.88
CA LYS A 128 -4.41 -1.36 12.23
C LYS A 128 -4.83 -0.43 11.10
N ASN A 129 -5.57 0.60 11.46
CA ASN A 129 -5.99 1.66 10.56
C ASN A 129 -5.03 2.84 10.72
N LEU A 130 -4.45 3.28 9.61
CA LEU A 130 -3.55 4.42 9.51
C LEU A 130 -4.25 5.48 8.64
N SER A 131 -4.32 6.72 9.11
CA SER A 131 -5.04 7.81 8.42
C SER A 131 -4.07 8.81 7.80
N PHE A 132 -4.43 9.29 6.61
CA PHE A 132 -3.67 10.22 5.77
C PHE A 132 -4.62 11.28 5.20
N GLY A 133 -4.96 12.28 6.02
CA GLY A 133 -6.02 13.23 5.70
C GLY A 133 -7.36 12.51 5.55
N GLU A 134 -7.98 12.63 4.37
CA GLU A 134 -9.25 11.98 4.03
C GLU A 134 -9.10 10.51 3.60
N ARG A 135 -7.85 10.04 3.45
CA ARG A 135 -7.51 8.70 2.98
C ARG A 135 -7.13 7.82 4.17
N SER A 136 -7.28 6.50 4.02
CA SER A 136 -6.87 5.57 5.07
C SER A 136 -6.31 4.26 4.50
N LEU A 137 -5.37 3.67 5.24
CA LEU A 137 -4.79 2.36 4.98
C LEU A 137 -5.06 1.44 6.17
N ARG A 138 -5.73 0.31 5.92
CA ARG A 138 -5.88 -0.75 6.91
C ARG A 138 -4.90 -1.88 6.58
N LEU A 139 -3.93 -2.11 7.46
CA LEU A 139 -2.98 -3.20 7.33
C LEU A 139 -3.32 -4.30 8.35
N VAL A 140 -3.40 -5.54 7.90
CA VAL A 140 -3.72 -6.72 8.72
C VAL A 140 -2.57 -7.71 8.62
N LEU A 141 -1.77 -7.79 9.68
CA LEU A 141 -0.59 -8.64 9.75
C LEU A 141 -0.57 -9.37 11.10
N LYS A 142 0.11 -10.52 11.17
CA LYS A 142 0.46 -11.13 12.47
C LYS A 142 1.43 -10.23 13.22
N LYS A 143 1.50 -10.34 14.54
CA LYS A 143 2.42 -9.52 15.36
C LYS A 143 3.87 -9.64 14.89
N HIS A 144 4.39 -10.84 14.64
CA HIS A 144 5.77 -10.99 14.13
C HIS A 144 5.98 -10.36 12.74
N GLN A 145 4.95 -10.34 11.89
CA GLN A 145 5.02 -9.70 10.58
C GLN A 145 5.08 -8.18 10.68
N TRP A 146 4.49 -7.58 11.72
CA TRP A 146 4.68 -6.16 12.01
C TRP A 146 6.13 -5.86 12.45
N ASP A 147 6.71 -6.73 13.26
CA ASP A 147 8.13 -6.59 13.65
C ASP A 147 9.03 -6.77 12.43
N GLU A 148 8.82 -7.81 11.62
CA GLU A 148 9.59 -8.05 10.38
C GLU A 148 9.47 -6.88 9.39
N LEU A 149 8.28 -6.28 9.26
CA LEU A 149 8.07 -5.09 8.44
C LEU A 149 8.90 -3.90 8.93
N LYS A 150 9.03 -3.73 10.25
CA LYS A 150 9.87 -2.69 10.85
C LYS A 150 11.35 -2.94 10.56
N ASP A 151 11.77 -4.20 10.63
CA ASP A 151 13.17 -4.60 10.46
C ASP A 151 13.67 -4.42 9.02
N TYR A 152 12.78 -4.35 8.01
CA TYR A 152 13.18 -3.99 6.63
C TYR A 152 13.77 -2.58 6.49
N PHE A 153 13.59 -1.72 7.49
CA PHE A 153 14.17 -0.38 7.53
C PHE A 153 15.50 -0.35 8.30
N ASP A 154 15.89 -1.44 8.95
CA ASP A 154 17.19 -1.59 9.60
C ASP A 154 18.23 -2.10 8.60
N VAL A 155 18.54 -1.27 7.60
CA VAL A 155 19.48 -1.61 6.53
C VAL A 155 20.92 -1.37 7.03
N PRO A 156 21.80 -2.39 6.98
CA PRO A 156 23.21 -2.21 7.31
C PRO A 156 23.86 -1.16 6.41
N ARG A 157 24.57 -0.19 7.01
CA ARG A 157 25.17 0.97 6.31
C ARG A 157 26.25 0.60 5.28
N ASP A 158 26.71 -0.64 5.30
CA ASP A 158 27.68 -1.25 4.38
C ASP A 158 27.04 -1.78 3.09
N LEU A 159 25.70 -1.76 2.99
CA LEU A 159 24.94 -2.19 1.81
C LEU A 159 24.24 -1.03 1.06
N THR A 160 24.47 0.22 1.49
CA THR A 160 23.95 1.46 0.87
C THR A 160 25.00 2.18 0.04
#